data_AF-A0A355YM11-F1
#
_entry.id   AF-A0A355YM11-F1
#
_cell.length_a   1.000
_cell.length_b   1.000
_cell.length_c   1.000
_cell.angle_alpha   90.00
_cell.angle_beta   90.00
_cell.angle_gamma   90.00
#
_symmetry.space_group_name_H-M   'P 1'
#
loop_
_entity.id
_entity.type
_entity.pdbx_description
1 polymer ?
#
loop_
_entity_poly.entity_id
_entity_poly.type
_entity_poly.pdbx_seq_one_letter_code
_entity_poly.pdbx_strand_id
1 'polypeptide(L)' 'MEQEGMILEEYIAFLKENTSPDHPYCQIRWEEGTCVEIFYVDMRGKDEWLLTETEREHFSWSGSNEGGIVLCRHRKRHG' A
#
# COMPACT_ATOMS: atom_id res chain seq x y z
N MET A 1 12.35 2.33 0.12
CA MET A 1 12.91 3.53 -0.53
C MET A 1 14.35 3.30 -0.96
N GLU A 2 15.21 2.64 -0.17
CA GLU A 2 16.59 2.32 -0.62
C GLU A 2 16.65 1.28 -1.77
N GLN A 3 15.59 0.48 -1.98
CA GLN A 3 15.64 -0.64 -2.92
C GLN A 3 15.31 -0.27 -4.40
N GLU A 4 14.65 0.86 -4.65
CA GLU A 4 14.28 1.28 -6.02
C GLU A 4 14.81 2.67 -6.44
N GLY A 5 15.62 3.33 -5.59
CA GLY A 5 16.28 4.59 -5.94
C GLY A 5 15.35 5.79 -6.21
N MET A 6 14.04 5.62 -6.05
CA MET A 6 13.04 6.67 -6.25
C MET A 6 13.03 7.67 -5.08
N ILE A 7 12.91 8.95 -5.41
CA ILE A 7 12.54 9.97 -4.42
C ILE A 7 11.06 9.83 -4.05
N LEU A 8 10.63 10.50 -2.97
CA LEU A 8 9.29 10.31 -2.40
C LEU A 8 8.19 10.64 -3.42
N GLU A 9 8.36 11.71 -4.19
CA GLU A 9 7.41 12.18 -5.18
C GLU A 9 7.26 11.18 -6.34
N GLU A 10 8.38 10.64 -6.83
CA GLU A 10 8.39 9.60 -7.87
C GLU A 10 7.71 8.32 -7.38
N TYR A 11 7.96 7.95 -6.13
CA TYR A 11 7.31 6.79 -5.52
C TYR A 11 5.79 6.96 -5.41
N ILE A 12 5.31 8.14 -5.01
CA ILE A 12 3.88 8.43 -4.95
C ILE A 12 3.27 8.43 -6.36
N ALA A 13 3.94 9.03 -7.35
CA ALA A 13 3.49 9.01 -8.74
C ALA A 13 3.38 7.59 -9.28
N PHE A 14 4.40 6.75 -9.04
CA PHE A 14 4.38 5.33 -9.38
C PHE A 14 3.16 4.63 -8.78
N LEU A 15 2.91 4.80 -7.48
CA LEU A 15 1.77 4.16 -6.82
C LEU A 15 0.42 4.60 -7.43
N LYS A 16 0.27 5.88 -7.75
CA LYS A 16 -0.97 6.39 -8.36
C LYS A 16 -1.27 5.77 -9.73
N GLU A 17 -0.24 5.55 -10.53
CA GLU A 17 -0.40 5.09 -11.91
C GLU A 17 -0.46 3.58 -12.03
N ASN A 18 0.21 2.86 -11.13
CA ASN A 18 0.49 1.43 -11.29
C ASN A 18 -0.13 0.54 -10.22
N THR A 19 -0.80 1.10 -9.21
CA THR A 19 -1.39 0.29 -8.13
C THR A 19 -2.88 0.55 -7.94
N SER A 20 -3.57 -0.49 -7.47
CA SER A 20 -4.95 -0.43 -7.01
C SER A 20 -5.17 -1.46 -5.90
N PRO A 21 -6.32 -1.45 -5.20
CA PRO A 21 -6.64 -2.48 -4.22
C PRO A 21 -6.60 -3.91 -4.79
N ASP A 22 -6.95 -4.08 -6.07
CA ASP A 22 -6.93 -5.37 -6.77
C ASP A 22 -5.56 -5.69 -7.37
N HIS A 23 -4.70 -4.68 -7.53
CA HIS A 23 -3.35 -4.79 -8.07
C HIS A 23 -2.34 -3.99 -7.23
N PRO A 24 -2.03 -4.45 -6.01
CA PRO A 24 -1.11 -3.74 -5.13
C PRO A 24 0.35 -3.97 -5.54
N TYR A 25 1.21 -3.02 -5.24
CA TYR A 25 2.66 -3.24 -5.25
C TYR A 25 3.05 -4.09 -4.03
N CYS A 26 3.66 -5.25 -4.26
CA CYS A 26 3.98 -6.21 -3.20
C CYS A 26 5.46 -6.19 -2.82
N GLN A 27 5.77 -5.87 -1.58
CA GLN A 27 7.08 -6.12 -0.98
C GLN A 27 7.06 -7.43 -0.20
N ILE A 28 7.72 -8.46 -0.73
CA ILE A 28 7.80 -9.78 -0.09
C ILE A 28 9.08 -9.87 0.72
N ARG A 29 8.96 -10.16 2.02
CA ARG A 29 10.08 -10.47 2.91
C ARG A 29 10.07 -11.97 3.20
N TRP A 30 10.80 -12.73 2.37
CA TRP A 30 10.84 -14.18 2.44
C TRP A 30 11.34 -14.71 3.79
N GLU A 31 12.34 -14.07 4.39
CA GLU A 31 12.92 -14.48 5.68
C GLU A 31 11.94 -14.32 6.85
N GLU A 32 11.06 -13.33 6.78
CA GLU A 32 10.06 -13.05 7.82
C GLU A 32 8.72 -13.73 7.54
N GLY A 33 8.54 -14.34 6.36
CA GLY A 33 7.26 -14.88 5.93
C GLY A 33 6.18 -13.80 5.84
N THR A 34 6.54 -12.55 5.52
CA THR A 34 5.61 -11.42 5.45
C THR A 34 5.52 -10.84 4.04
N CYS A 35 4.33 -10.35 3.70
CA CYS A 35 4.06 -9.63 2.46
C CYS A 35 3.39 -8.31 2.80
N VAL A 36 3.96 -7.21 2.32
CA VAL A 36 3.36 -5.89 2.44
C VAL A 36 2.82 -5.50 1.06
N GLU A 37 1.50 -5.40 0.97
CA GLU A 37 0.79 -4.89 -0.21
C GLU A 37 0.61 -3.39 -0.06
N ILE A 38 1.00 -2.61 -1.04
CA ILE A 38 0.99 -1.15 -1.01
C ILE A 38 0.21 -0.63 -2.21
N PHE A 39 -0.74 0.26 -1.96
CA PHE A 39 -1.47 0.93 -3.05
C PHE A 39 -1.91 2.34 -2.67
N TYR A 40 -2.15 3.17 -3.69
CA TYR A 40 -2.71 4.50 -3.53
C TYR A 40 -4.23 4.49 -3.63
N VAL A 41 -4.88 5.31 -2.80
CA VAL A 41 -6.33 5.57 -2.88
C VAL A 41 -6.54 7.07 -3.03
N ASP A 42 -7.24 7.46 -4.10
CA ASP A 42 -7.68 8.84 -4.29
C ASP A 42 -8.87 9.13 -3.36
N MET A 43 -8.74 10.16 -2.52
CA MET A 43 -9.75 10.57 -1.55
C MET A 43 -10.47 11.86 -1.97
N ARG A 44 -10.21 12.38 -3.18
CA ARG A 44 -10.90 13.57 -3.72
C ARG A 44 -12.33 13.27 -4.18
N GLY A 45 -12.67 11.99 -4.35
CA GLY A 45 -14.02 11.52 -4.66
C GLY A 45 -14.96 11.57 -3.46
N LYS A 46 -16.20 11.11 -3.66
CA LYS A 46 -17.19 10.89 -2.59
C LYS A 46 -17.27 9.42 -2.17
N ASP A 47 -16.34 8.60 -2.65
CA ASP A 47 -16.34 7.17 -2.39
C ASP A 47 -15.91 6.90 -0.96
N GLU A 48 -16.71 6.11 -0.26
CA GLU A 48 -16.37 5.60 1.06
C GLU A 48 -15.64 4.27 0.90
N TRP A 49 -14.51 4.13 1.59
CA TRP A 49 -13.71 2.91 1.61
C TRP A 49 -13.85 2.23 2.96
N LEU A 50 -14.31 0.99 2.96
CA LEU A 50 -14.37 0.14 4.15
C LEU A 50 -13.21 -0.85 4.13
N LEU A 51 -12.35 -0.76 5.15
CA LEU A 51 -11.26 -1.71 5.36
C LEU A 51 -11.65 -2.65 6.49
N THR A 52 -11.62 -3.96 6.21
CA THR A 52 -11.89 -4.98 7.23
C THR A 52 -10.59 -5.66 7.61
N GLU A 53 -10.16 -5.47 8.85
CA GLU A 53 -8.99 -6.13 9.41
C GLU A 53 -9.34 -7.52 9.92
N THR A 54 -8.43 -8.48 9.75
CA THR A 54 -8.56 -9.84 10.29
C THR A 54 -7.36 -10.14 11.17
N GLU A 55 -7.41 -11.19 12.00
CA GLU A 55 -6.27 -11.56 12.87
C GLU A 55 -4.95 -11.85 12.13
N ARG A 56 -5.01 -12.07 10.81
CA ARG A 56 -3.85 -12.40 9.97
C ARG A 56 -3.26 -11.22 9.23
N GLU A 57 -3.90 -10.06 9.35
CA GLU A 57 -3.64 -8.89 8.52
C GLU A 57 -3.64 -7.63 9.36
N HIS A 58 -2.77 -6.71 9.02
CA HIS A 58 -2.77 -5.39 9.63
C HIS A 58 -2.74 -4.30 8.57
N PHE A 59 -3.50 -3.21 8.80
CA PHE A 59 -3.50 -2.06 7.90
C PHE A 59 -2.82 -0.86 8.53
N SER A 60 -1.93 -0.23 7.77
CA SER A 60 -1.36 1.07 8.09
C SER A 60 -1.59 2.01 6.90
N TRP A 61 -1.84 3.29 7.16
CA TRP A 61 -2.04 4.28 6.10
C TRP A 61 -1.34 5.60 6.42
N SER A 62 -1.01 6.34 5.37
CA SER A 62 -0.46 7.69 5.47
C SER A 62 -1.15 8.59 4.45
N GLY A 63 -1.44 9.83 4.82
CA GLY A 63 -1.81 10.86 3.85
C GLY A 63 -0.65 11.08 2.87
N SER A 64 -0.97 11.21 1.58
CA SER A 64 0.02 11.58 0.56
C SER A 64 0.31 13.08 0.52
N ASN A 65 -0.48 13.88 1.24
CA ASN A 65 -0.53 15.35 1.13
C ASN A 65 -0.92 15.87 -0.27
N GLU A 66 -1.36 14.96 -1.17
CA GLU A 66 -1.79 15.27 -2.54
C GLU A 66 -3.25 14.88 -2.77
N GLY A 67 -4.06 14.84 -1.71
CA GLY A 67 -5.49 14.53 -1.77
C GLY A 67 -5.84 13.05 -1.78
N GLY A 68 -4.90 12.17 -1.43
CA GLY A 68 -5.18 10.75 -1.23
C GLY A 68 -4.39 10.16 -0.07
N ILE A 69 -4.45 8.83 0.04
CA ILE A 69 -3.72 8.06 1.04
C ILE A 69 -2.90 6.97 0.36
N VAL A 70 -1.75 6.65 0.94
CA VAL A 70 -1.02 5.41 0.68
C VAL A 70 -1.41 4.43 1.76
N LEU A 71 -1.83 3.25 1.34
CA LEU A 71 -2.33 2.20 2.22
C LEU A 71 -1.42 0.98 2.11
N CYS A 72 -0.99 0.45 3.25
CA CYS A 72 -0.18 -0.75 3.35
C CYS A 72 -0.96 -1.83 4.10
N ARG A 73 -1.19 -2.97 3.44
CA ARG A 73 -1.76 -4.18 4.04
C ARG A 73 -0.63 -5.17 4.30
N HIS A 74 -0.37 -5.40 5.58
CA HIS A 74 0.61 -6.37 6.06
C HIS A 74 -0.08 -7.71 6.21
N ARG A 75 0.35 -8.72 5.44
CA ARG A 75 -0.18 -10.09 5.54
C ARG A 75 0.93 -11.04 5.98
N LYS A 76 0.62 -11.92 6.93
CA LYS A 76 1.47 -13.08 7.21
C LYS A 76 1.26 -14.13 6.12
N ARG A 77 2.33 -14.53 5.44
CA ARG A 77 2.35 -15.71 4.59
C ARG A 77 2.69 -16.91 5.47
N HIS A 78 1.67 -17.68 5.83
CA HIS A 78 1.89 -19.05 6.29
C HIS A 78 2.14 -19.91 5.07
N GLY A 79 3.34 -20.52 5.00
CA GLY A 79 3.63 -21.63 4.09
C GLY A 79 2.86 -22.89 4.48
#